data_AF-A0A6U8P6W8-F1
#
_entry.id   AF-A0A6U8P6W8-F1
#
_cell.length_a   1.000
_cell.length_b   1.000
_cell.length_c   1.000
_cell.angle_alpha   90.00
_cell.angle_beta   90.00
_cell.angle_gamma   90.00
#
_symmetry.space_group_name_H-M   'P 1'
#
loop_
_entity.id
_entity.type
_entity.pdbx_description
1 polymer ?
#
loop_
_entity_poly.entity_id
_entity_poly.type
_entity_poly.pdbx_seq_one_letter_code
_entity_poly.pdbx_strand_id
1 'polypeptide(L)'
;ALRAAVPCMATGVMLMDQRFWGNRIHEMGVGPEPVPICHFHKVCVENVDKALAPSSPWAVQAKALGPMEGTTPDGVHANIQALLTLLEGYEAWGKSGSGMTHPQGSSSPLAVSHMGQA
;
A
#
# COMPACT_ATOMS: atom_id res chain seq x y z
N ALA A 1 -5.04 9.46 7.13
CA ALA A 1 -4.64 10.68 6.40
C ALA A 1 -5.10 10.63 4.94
N LEU A 2 -4.59 9.70 4.12
CA LEU A 2 -4.86 9.67 2.67
C LEU A 2 -6.34 9.54 2.29
N ARG A 3 -7.10 8.60 2.89
CA ARG A 3 -8.56 8.48 2.69
C ARG A 3 -9.34 9.72 3.13
N ALA A 4 -8.78 10.50 4.07
CA ALA A 4 -9.39 11.74 4.53
C ALA A 4 -8.93 12.95 3.69
N ALA A 5 -8.18 12.73 2.60
CA ALA A 5 -7.68 13.77 1.72
C ALA A 5 -6.76 14.81 2.40
N VAL A 6 -6.05 14.41 3.47
CA VAL A 6 -5.18 15.31 4.25
C VAL A 6 -3.70 14.99 4.00
N PRO A 7 -2.84 16.00 3.81
CA PRO A 7 -1.39 15.82 3.79
C PRO A 7 -0.88 15.02 4.99
N CYS A 8 0.19 14.27 4.79
CA CYS A 8 0.78 13.46 5.83
C CYS A 8 2.28 13.67 5.91
N MET A 9 2.81 13.63 7.12
CA MET A 9 4.24 13.62 7.39
C MET A 9 4.51 12.47 8.34
N ALA A 10 5.39 11.56 7.94
CA ALA A 10 5.85 10.49 8.81
C ALA A 10 6.98 11.03 9.69
N THR A 11 6.88 10.82 11.00
CA THR A 11 7.89 11.21 11.99
C THR A 11 8.14 10.01 12.91
N GLY A 12 9.38 9.81 13.36
CA GLY A 12 9.70 8.74 14.30
C GLY A 12 11.13 8.21 14.16
N VAL A 13 11.55 7.40 15.15
CA VAL A 13 12.74 6.55 14.99
C VAL A 13 12.44 5.69 13.79
N MET A 14 13.07 6.00 12.66
CA MET A 14 12.86 5.31 11.39
C MET A 14 13.34 3.85 11.47
N LEU A 15 12.68 3.07 12.30
CA LEU A 15 12.81 1.65 12.55
C LEU A 15 11.68 0.96 11.80
N MET A 16 11.99 -0.21 11.25
CA MET A 16 11.04 -1.00 10.45
C MET A 16 10.57 -0.24 9.20
N ASP A 17 9.29 -0.37 8.86
CA ASP A 17 8.68 0.09 7.61
C ASP A 17 8.34 1.59 7.59
N GLN A 18 8.58 2.32 8.68
CA GLN A 18 8.33 3.77 8.74
C GLN A 18 9.10 4.54 7.65
N ARG A 19 10.32 4.11 7.29
CA ARG A 19 11.09 4.70 6.16
C ARG A 19 10.38 4.50 4.84
N PHE A 20 9.92 3.28 4.62
CA PHE A 20 9.25 2.89 3.39
C PHE A 20 7.97 3.72 3.23
N TRP A 21 7.14 3.81 4.27
CA TRP A 21 5.91 4.59 4.22
C TRP A 21 6.15 6.09 4.12
N GLY A 22 7.18 6.63 4.79
CA GLY A 22 7.60 8.02 4.62
C GLY A 22 8.01 8.33 3.18
N ASN A 23 8.80 7.46 2.55
CA ASN A 23 9.19 7.61 1.15
C ASN A 23 7.97 7.52 0.22
N ARG A 24 7.04 6.59 0.46
CA ARG A 24 5.80 6.49 -0.32
C ARG A 24 4.95 7.76 -0.23
N ILE A 25 4.81 8.33 0.96
CA ILE A 25 4.13 9.62 1.16
C ILE A 25 4.78 10.73 0.31
N HIS A 26 6.11 10.79 0.33
CA HIS A 26 6.86 11.78 -0.44
C HIS A 26 6.72 11.57 -1.97
N GLU A 27 6.91 10.33 -2.45
CA GLU A 27 6.77 9.95 -3.86
C GLU A 27 5.37 10.24 -4.41
N MET A 28 4.33 10.04 -3.61
CA MET A 28 2.96 10.38 -3.98
C MET A 28 2.68 11.88 -3.97
N GLY A 29 3.62 12.71 -3.49
CA GLY A 29 3.50 14.16 -3.42
C GLY A 29 2.56 14.65 -2.31
N VAL A 30 2.22 13.82 -1.32
CA VAL A 30 1.27 14.18 -0.24
C VAL A 30 1.95 14.55 1.07
N GLY A 31 3.26 14.75 1.03
CA GLY A 31 4.05 15.13 2.19
C GLY A 31 5.52 15.42 1.86
N PRO A 32 6.27 15.90 2.87
CA PRO A 32 7.70 16.17 2.74
C PRO A 32 8.52 14.87 2.64
N GLU A 33 9.77 15.01 2.22
CA GLU A 33 10.76 13.94 2.31
C GLU A 33 10.97 13.54 3.79
N PRO A 34 10.97 12.23 4.11
CA PRO A 34 11.16 11.79 5.49
C PRO A 34 12.60 12.05 5.96
N VAL A 35 12.74 12.51 7.20
CA VAL A 35 14.05 12.74 7.83
C VAL A 35 14.22 11.85 9.06
N PRO A 36 15.47 11.51 9.44
CA PRO A 36 15.73 10.86 10.72
C PRO A 36 15.17 11.67 11.89
N ILE A 37 14.70 11.01 12.95
CA ILE A 37 14.10 11.69 14.11
C ILE A 37 14.99 12.76 14.73
N CYS A 38 16.32 12.55 14.73
CA CYS A 38 17.29 13.52 15.24
C CYS A 38 17.31 14.82 14.42
N HIS A 39 16.82 14.82 13.18
CA HIS A 39 16.71 15.99 12.30
C HIS A 39 15.30 16.55 12.22
N PHE A 40 14.30 15.88 12.79
CA PHE A 40 12.90 16.29 12.69
C PHE A 40 12.66 17.72 13.21
N HIS A 41 13.28 18.09 14.33
CA HIS A 41 13.19 19.43 14.92
C HIS A 41 13.64 20.56 13.98
N LYS A 42 14.46 20.26 12.97
CA LYS A 42 14.96 21.24 12.01
C LYS A 42 13.94 21.58 10.93
N VAL A 43 12.96 20.71 10.69
CA VAL A 43 12.03 20.81 9.55
C VAL A 43 10.56 20.79 9.96
N CYS A 44 10.25 20.43 11.21
CA CYS A 44 8.88 20.15 11.63
C CYS A 44 7.94 21.36 11.48
N VAL A 45 8.36 22.54 11.93
CA VAL A 45 7.55 23.77 11.85
C VAL A 45 7.34 24.17 10.39
N GLU A 46 8.42 24.27 9.62
CA GLU A 46 8.36 24.62 8.19
C GLU A 46 7.46 23.67 7.40
N ASN A 47 7.55 22.37 7.65
CA ASN A 47 6.71 21.38 6.99
C ASN A 47 5.25 21.46 7.44
N VAL A 48 4.97 21.72 8.73
CA VAL A 48 3.58 21.94 9.18
C VAL A 48 3.00 23.19 8.52
N ASP A 49 3.74 24.29 8.48
CA ASP A 49 3.29 25.54 7.87
C ASP A 49 3.03 25.36 6.37
N LYS A 50 3.95 24.70 5.65
CA LYS A 50 3.75 24.34 4.24
C LYS A 50 2.54 23.45 4.03
N ALA A 51 2.30 22.48 4.91
CA ALA A 51 1.16 21.58 4.79
C ALA A 51 -0.18 22.31 4.98
N LEU A 52 -0.23 23.29 5.88
CA LEU A 52 -1.41 24.09 6.21
C LEU A 52 -1.62 25.30 5.29
N ALA A 53 -0.61 25.68 4.49
CA ALA A 53 -0.72 26.80 3.56
C ALA A 53 -1.89 26.60 2.57
N PRO A 54 -2.65 27.66 2.23
CA PRO A 54 -3.72 27.57 1.24
C PRO A 54 -3.24 27.07 -0.13
N SER A 55 -1.99 27.36 -0.48
CA SER A 55 -1.33 26.94 -1.71
C SER A 55 -0.52 25.65 -1.56
N SER A 56 -0.70 24.90 -0.47
CA SER A 56 0.04 23.68 -0.19
C SER A 56 -0.07 22.68 -1.34
N PRO A 57 1.05 22.35 -2.04
CA PRO A 57 1.02 21.36 -3.10
C PRO A 57 0.64 19.98 -2.56
N TRP A 58 1.00 19.68 -1.32
CA TRP A 58 0.65 18.44 -0.65
C TRP A 58 -0.85 18.35 -0.39
N ALA A 59 -1.51 19.45 -0.04
CA ALA A 59 -2.96 19.47 0.18
C ALA A 59 -3.73 19.30 -1.14
N VAL A 60 -3.26 19.91 -2.22
CA VAL A 60 -3.82 19.71 -3.57
C VAL A 60 -3.73 18.24 -3.96
N GLN A 61 -2.55 17.64 -3.80
CA GLN A 61 -2.31 16.25 -4.16
C GLN A 61 -3.07 15.27 -3.26
N ALA A 62 -3.14 15.53 -1.95
CA ALA A 62 -3.91 14.72 -1.02
C ALA A 62 -5.41 14.74 -1.34
N LYS A 63 -5.95 15.87 -1.81
CA LYS A 63 -7.33 15.97 -2.32
C LYS A 63 -7.55 15.21 -3.61
N ALA A 64 -6.57 15.22 -4.53
CA ALA A 64 -6.65 14.44 -5.76
C ALA A 64 -6.65 12.92 -5.49
N LEU A 65 -5.96 12.48 -4.44
CA LEU A 65 -5.92 11.08 -3.98
C LEU A 65 -7.03 10.72 -2.98
N GLY A 66 -7.63 11.72 -2.31
CA GLY A 66 -8.78 11.59 -1.41
C GLY A 66 -9.94 10.73 -1.93
N PRO A 67 -10.33 10.85 -3.21
CA PRO A 67 -11.27 9.91 -3.85
C PRO A 67 -10.64 8.54 -4.13
N MET A 68 -9.77 8.05 -3.24
CA MET A 68 -9.52 6.62 -3.06
C MET A 68 -10.77 5.86 -2.54
N GLU A 69 -11.96 6.44 -2.60
CA GLU A 69 -13.12 5.67 -3.07
C GLU A 69 -12.88 5.40 -4.55
N GLY A 70 -12.10 4.36 -4.84
CA GLY A 70 -11.68 4.10 -6.21
C GLY A 70 -12.86 4.16 -7.18
N THR A 71 -12.62 4.72 -8.36
CA THR A 71 -13.55 4.62 -9.51
C THR A 71 -13.89 3.15 -9.85
N THR A 72 -13.13 2.22 -9.28
CA THR A 72 -13.45 0.81 -9.07
C THR A 72 -13.24 0.47 -7.59
N PRO A 73 -13.89 -0.58 -7.03
CA PRO A 73 -13.62 -1.03 -5.66
C PRO A 73 -12.12 -1.10 -5.44
N ASP A 74 -11.63 -0.65 -4.29
CA ASP A 74 -10.22 -0.50 -3.87
C ASP A 74 -9.42 -1.83 -3.79
N GLY A 75 -9.82 -2.83 -4.59
CA GLY A 75 -9.37 -4.21 -4.56
C GLY A 75 -9.88 -4.95 -3.33
N VAL A 76 -10.26 -4.26 -2.24
CA VAL A 76 -10.59 -4.90 -0.96
C VAL A 76 -11.80 -5.80 -1.14
N HIS A 77 -12.90 -5.30 -1.71
CA HIS A 77 -14.09 -6.14 -1.89
C HIS A 77 -13.81 -7.36 -2.76
N ALA A 78 -13.14 -7.17 -3.90
CA ALA A 78 -12.77 -8.26 -4.80
C ALA A 78 -11.84 -9.29 -4.13
N ASN A 79 -10.86 -8.82 -3.35
CA ASN A 79 -9.95 -9.67 -2.60
C ASN A 79 -10.65 -10.44 -1.48
N ILE A 80 -11.61 -9.81 -0.80
CA ILE A 80 -12.44 -10.49 0.20
C ILE A 80 -13.26 -11.59 -0.48
N GLN A 81 -13.89 -11.32 -1.62
CA GLN A 81 -14.63 -12.36 -2.36
C GLN A 81 -13.72 -13.51 -2.77
N ALA A 82 -12.53 -13.22 -3.31
CA ALA A 82 -11.56 -14.25 -3.68
C ALA A 82 -11.12 -15.09 -2.46
N LEU A 83 -10.91 -14.46 -1.31
CA LEU A 83 -10.57 -15.15 -0.07
C LEU A 83 -11.71 -16.05 0.42
N LEU A 84 -12.96 -15.59 0.36
CA LEU A 84 -14.12 -16.39 0.73
C LEU A 84 -14.25 -17.62 -0.17
N THR A 85 -14.08 -17.47 -1.49
CA THR A 85 -14.06 -18.61 -2.42
C THR A 85 -12.95 -19.62 -2.10
N LEU A 86 -11.76 -19.14 -1.74
CA LEU A 86 -10.65 -20.02 -1.33
C LEU A 86 -10.96 -20.78 -0.04
N LEU A 87 -11.59 -20.12 0.94
CA LEU A 87 -11.97 -20.73 2.22
C LEU A 87 -13.05 -21.80 2.03
N GLU A 88 -14.08 -21.52 1.23
CA GLU A 88 -15.12 -22.51 0.89
C GLU A 88 -14.53 -23.76 0.23
N GLY A 89 -13.60 -23.57 -0.71
CA GLY A 89 -12.87 -24.66 -1.35
C GLY A 89 -12.04 -25.48 -0.36
N TYR A 90 -11.36 -24.81 0.59
CA TYR A 90 -10.57 -25.47 1.63
C TYR A 90 -11.45 -26.27 2.61
N GLU A 91 -12.60 -25.73 3.01
CA GLU A 91 -13.54 -26.45 3.87
C GLU A 91 -14.16 -27.66 3.18
N ALA A 92 -14.51 -27.53 1.89
CA ALA A 92 -14.99 -28.65 1.10
C ALA A 92 -13.92 -29.74 0.95
N TRP A 93 -12.66 -29.35 0.78
CA TRP A 93 -11.51 -30.27 0.79
C TRP A 93 -11.31 -30.96 2.15
N GLY A 94 -11.47 -30.23 3.27
CA GLY A 94 -11.34 -30.80 4.61
C GLY A 94 -12.48 -31.74 5.00
N LYS A 95 -13.72 -31.45 4.55
CA LYS A 95 -14.92 -32.27 4.83
C LYS A 95 -15.03 -33.51 3.94
N SER A 96 -14.36 -33.55 2.79
CA SER A 96 -14.41 -34.68 1.85
C SER A 96 -13.58 -35.90 2.29
N GLY A 97 -12.91 -35.84 3.45
CA GLY A 97 -12.37 -37.00 4.16
C GLY A 97 -11.61 -38.00 3.28
N SER A 98 -10.30 -37.76 3.11
CA SER A 98 -9.31 -38.77 2.67
C SER A 98 -9.59 -39.53 1.36
N GLY A 99 -8.98 -39.05 0.28
CA GLY A 99 -8.80 -39.80 -0.98
C GLY A 99 -7.60 -39.29 -1.77
N MET A 100 -6.43 -39.87 -1.49
CA MET A 100 -5.13 -39.79 -2.20
C MET A 100 -5.05 -38.98 -3.52
N THR A 101 -4.31 -37.87 -3.50
CA THR A 101 -3.03 -37.61 -4.23
C THR A 101 -2.76 -36.10 -4.19
N HIS A 102 -1.50 -35.70 -3.96
CA HIS A 102 -1.05 -34.33 -4.24
C HIS A 102 -1.48 -33.99 -5.68
N PRO A 103 -2.05 -32.81 -5.96
CA PRO A 103 -2.11 -32.35 -7.34
C PRO A 103 -0.67 -32.25 -7.82
N GLN A 104 -0.22 -33.23 -8.61
CA GLN A 104 0.98 -33.06 -9.43
C GLN A 104 0.76 -31.77 -10.20
N GLY A 105 1.72 -30.85 -10.05
CA GLY A 105 1.63 -29.50 -10.55
C GLY A 105 1.06 -29.46 -11.96
N SER A 106 -0.19 -29.01 -12.08
CA SER A 106 -0.64 -28.40 -13.32
C SER A 106 0.10 -27.06 -13.40
N SER A 107 1.16 -27.08 -14.20
CA SER A 107 1.85 -25.93 -14.77
C SER A 107 1.24 -24.58 -14.40
N SER A 108 1.86 -23.92 -13.42
CA SER A 108 1.65 -22.49 -13.19
C SER A 108 1.91 -21.75 -14.51
N PRO A 109 0.98 -20.93 -15.03
CA PRO A 109 1.23 -20.17 -16.25
C PRO A 109 2.15 -18.97 -16.02
N LEU A 110 2.72 -18.80 -14.81
CA LEU A 110 3.73 -17.78 -14.54
C LEU A 110 5.13 -18.37 -14.75
N ALA A 111 5.40 -18.78 -16.00
CA ALA A 111 6.77 -18.83 -16.48
C ALA A 111 7.29 -17.40 -16.57
N VAL A 112 8.13 -17.04 -15.60
CA VAL A 112 8.96 -15.84 -15.62
C VAL A 112 9.80 -15.86 -16.90
N SER A 113 9.45 -15.04 -17.88
CA SER A 113 10.29 -14.78 -19.05
C SER A 113 11.40 -13.80 -18.67
N HIS A 114 12.47 -14.31 -18.08
CA HIS A 114 13.76 -13.62 -18.05
C HIS A 114 14.88 -14.55 -18.50
N MET A 115 15.37 -14.27 -19.72
CA MET A 115 16.70 -14.44 -20.31
C MET A 115 16.46 -14.59 -21.83
N GLY A 116 16.66 -13.57 -22.65
CA GLY A 116 17.99 -13.02 -22.98
C GLY A 116 18.41 -13.59 -24.34
N GLN A 117 18.35 -12.77 -25.39
CA GLN A 117 19.08 -12.95 -26.65
C GLN A 117 19.60 -11.53 -26.99
N ALA A 118 20.90 -11.30 -26.79
CA ALA A 118 21.99 -11.56 -27.74
C ALA A 118 22.21 -10.32 -28.62
#